data_AF-A0A7J8RGM2-F1
#
_entry.id   AF-A0A7J8RGM2-F1
#
_cell.length_a   1.000
_cell.length_b   1.000
_cell.length_c   1.000
_cell.angle_alpha   90.00
_cell.angle_beta   90.00
_cell.angle_gamma   90.00
#
_symmetry.space_group_name_H-M   'P 1'
#
loop_
_entity.id
_entity.type
_entity.pdbx_description
1 polymer ?
#
loop_
_entity_poly.entity_id
_entity_poly.type
_entity_poly.pdbx_seq_one_letter_code
_entity_poly.pdbx_strand_id
1 'polypeptide(L)'
;MQEQLKAYMLDNVEKLTGSDDAIEAMMTTLKEEIAELKGELTIYKAALGNGGLATVASKPSVDVPKPNEFKGTRSIRDVDNFLWGIEQYFRAKGIMEDVTKVTTAAMYLIDVALLWWRRRSTDVRHGGTKI
;
A
#
# COMPACT_ATOMS: atom_id res chain seq x y z
N MET A 1 33.35 54.14 23.14
CA MET A 1 32.65 53.73 21.90
C MET A 1 33.34 52.56 21.22
N GLN A 2 34.63 52.66 20.86
CA GLN A 2 35.39 51.57 20.19
C GLN A 2 35.47 50.26 21.01
N GLU A 3 35.65 50.33 22.33
CA GLU A 3 35.72 49.12 23.17
C GLU A 3 34.38 48.37 23.31
N GLN A 4 33.27 49.10 23.41
CA GLN A 4 31.94 48.49 23.48
C GLN A 4 31.57 47.75 22.17
N LEU A 5 31.97 48.31 21.03
CA LEU A 5 31.77 47.66 19.73
C LEU A 5 32.60 46.37 19.64
N LYS A 6 33.84 46.37 20.12
CA LYS A 6 34.68 45.16 20.17
C LYS A 6 34.09 44.08 21.07
N ALA A 7 33.59 44.44 22.26
CA ALA A 7 32.97 43.49 23.18
C ALA A 7 31.69 42.87 22.58
N TYR A 8 30.84 43.66 21.93
CA TYR A 8 29.64 43.17 21.24
C TYR A 8 29.97 42.23 20.08
N MET A 9 30.98 42.57 19.28
CA MET A 9 31.43 41.71 18.19
C MET A 9 31.99 40.38 18.71
N LEU A 10 32.73 40.40 19.83
CA LEU A 10 33.29 39.19 20.44
C LEU A 10 32.20 38.25 20.97
N ASP A 11 31.21 38.78 21.69
CA ASP A 11 30.06 38.00 22.19
C ASP A 11 29.24 37.36 21.05
N ASN A 12 29.04 38.08 19.94
CA ASN A 12 28.36 37.54 18.78
C ASN A 12 29.17 36.44 18.08
N VAL A 13 30.49 36.60 17.98
CA VAL A 13 31.37 35.55 17.43
C VAL A 13 31.32 34.31 18.30
N GLU A 14 31.38 34.46 19.63
CA GLU A 14 31.30 33.34 20.57
C GLU A 14 29.95 32.60 20.51
N LYS A 15 28.85 33.35 20.39
CA LYS A 15 27.51 32.75 20.17
C LYS A 15 27.39 32.04 18.84
N LEU A 16 27.95 32.60 17.77
CA LEU A 16 27.95 31.96 16.45
C LEU A 16 28.78 30.68 16.47
N THR A 17 29.98 30.71 17.07
CA THR A 17 30.81 29.50 17.20
C THR A 17 30.12 28.43 18.03
N GLY A 18 29.47 28.80 19.14
CA GLY A 18 28.71 27.84 19.95
C GLY A 18 27.51 27.24 19.21
N SER A 19 26.84 28.02 18.35
CA SER A 19 25.76 27.52 17.51
C SER A 19 26.29 26.56 16.43
N ASP A 20 27.43 26.87 15.81
CA ASP A 20 28.06 26.01 14.82
C ASP A 20 28.49 24.68 15.45
N ASP A 21 29.10 24.70 16.63
CA ASP A 21 29.48 23.50 17.39
C ASP A 21 28.25 22.62 17.72
N ALA A 22 27.13 23.25 18.12
CA ALA A 22 25.89 22.53 18.41
C ALA A 22 25.27 21.89 17.15
N ILE A 23 25.32 22.58 16.01
CA ILE A 23 24.86 22.05 14.73
C ILE A 23 25.75 20.88 14.29
N GLU A 24 27.06 21.00 14.45
CA GLU A 24 28.00 19.94 14.12
C GLU A 24 27.76 18.69 14.98
N ALA A 25 27.53 18.86 16.28
CA ALA A 25 27.16 17.77 17.20
C ALA A 25 25.83 17.09 16.81
N MET A 26 24.80 17.85 16.41
CA MET A 26 23.55 17.25 15.92
C MET A 26 23.76 16.49 14.61
N MET A 27 24.60 17.00 13.71
CA MET A 27 24.91 16.37 12.44
C MET A 27 25.68 15.05 12.61
N THR A 28 26.57 14.97 13.60
CA THR A 28 27.27 13.71 13.93
C THR A 28 26.29 12.68 14.49
N THR A 29 25.42 13.06 15.43
CA THR A 29 24.38 12.15 15.95
C THR A 29 23.44 11.63 14.86
N LEU A 30 22.94 12.50 13.97
CA LEU A 30 22.08 12.06 12.86
C LEU A 30 22.79 11.10 11.89
N LYS A 31 24.09 11.30 11.65
CA LYS A 31 24.88 10.38 10.80
C LYS A 31 25.00 9.00 11.45
N GLU A 32 25.16 8.94 12.77
CA GLU A 32 25.19 7.69 13.54
C GLU A 32 23.85 6.97 13.48
N GLU A 33 22.73 7.66 13.72
CA GLU A 33 21.39 7.08 13.61
C GLU A 33 21.10 6.57 12.19
N ILE A 34 21.50 7.31 11.14
CA ILE A 34 21.36 6.86 9.76
C ILE A 34 22.19 5.60 9.49
N ALA A 35 23.39 5.50 10.06
CA ALA A 35 24.24 4.33 9.92
C ALA A 35 23.61 3.11 10.63
N GLU A 36 23.07 3.30 11.83
CA GLU A 36 22.35 2.27 12.58
C GLU A 36 21.12 1.77 11.82
N LEU A 37 20.24 2.68 11.38
CA LEU A 37 19.04 2.34 10.60
C LEU A 37 19.38 1.62 9.28
N LYS A 38 20.47 2.01 8.61
CA LYS A 38 20.96 1.29 7.42
C LYS A 38 21.45 -0.11 7.77
N GLY A 39 22.09 -0.28 8.93
CA GLY A 39 22.48 -1.58 9.46
C GLY A 39 21.27 -2.48 9.72
N GLU A 40 20.28 -1.98 10.47
CA GLU A 40 19.03 -2.70 10.75
C GLU A 40 18.28 -3.09 9.47
N LEU A 41 18.18 -2.16 8.51
CA LEU A 41 17.53 -2.41 7.23
C LEU A 41 18.28 -3.45 6.40
N THR A 42 19.61 -3.50 6.51
CA THR A 42 20.43 -4.55 5.87
C THR A 42 20.19 -5.91 6.52
N ILE A 43 20.09 -5.98 7.84
CA ILE A 43 19.73 -7.19 8.57
C ILE A 43 18.32 -7.65 8.20
N TYR A 44 17.34 -6.73 8.17
CA TYR A 44 15.97 -7.03 7.77
C TYR A 44 15.91 -7.55 6.32
N LYS A 45 16.63 -6.91 5.39
CA LYS A 45 16.74 -7.36 4.00
C LYS A 45 17.46 -8.71 3.87
N ALA A 46 18.49 -8.97 4.68
CA ALA A 46 19.19 -10.24 4.68
C ALA A 46 18.33 -11.36 5.29
N ALA A 47 17.58 -11.08 6.35
CA ALA A 47 16.59 -12.01 6.90
C ALA A 47 15.48 -12.31 5.87
N LEU A 48 15.06 -11.30 5.12
CA LEU A 48 14.11 -11.46 4.01
C LEU A 48 14.71 -12.17 2.79
N GLY A 49 16.00 -11.98 2.52
CA GLY A 49 16.71 -12.50 1.33
C GLY A 49 17.32 -13.89 1.51
N ASN A 50 17.79 -14.23 2.71
CA ASN A 50 18.28 -15.56 3.06
C ASN A 50 17.12 -16.54 3.34
N GLY A 51 15.89 -16.04 3.46
CA GLY A 51 14.65 -16.79 3.36
C GLY A 51 14.21 -16.91 1.90
N GLY A 52 14.96 -17.69 1.11
CA GLY A 52 14.58 -18.03 -0.25
C GLY A 52 13.13 -18.55 -0.28
N LEU A 53 12.23 -17.81 -0.93
CA LEU A 53 10.86 -18.25 -1.27
C LEU A 53 10.11 -18.97 -0.13
N ALA A 54 10.01 -18.37 1.06
CA ALA A 54 9.04 -18.84 2.05
C ALA A 54 8.50 -17.67 2.87
N THR A 55 7.42 -17.09 2.38
CA THR A 55 6.52 -16.22 3.12
C THR A 55 7.10 -14.84 3.45
N VAL A 56 6.78 -13.84 2.61
CA VAL A 56 6.05 -12.68 3.17
C VAL A 56 5.07 -13.32 4.13
N ALA A 57 5.27 -13.16 5.45
CA ALA A 57 4.42 -13.78 6.46
C ALA A 57 3.00 -13.52 5.97
N SER A 58 2.44 -14.56 5.35
CA SER A 58 1.20 -14.47 4.65
C SER A 58 0.31 -14.40 5.85
N LYS A 59 -0.12 -13.18 6.22
CA LYS A 59 -1.13 -12.94 7.26
C LYS A 59 -1.97 -14.19 7.25
N PRO A 60 -1.96 -15.01 8.33
CA PRO A 60 -2.41 -16.39 8.28
C PRO A 60 -3.66 -16.39 7.42
N SER A 61 -3.51 -16.88 6.19
CA SER A 61 -4.49 -16.63 5.15
C SER A 61 -5.65 -17.48 5.60
N VAL A 62 -6.55 -16.87 6.37
CA VAL A 62 -7.80 -17.48 6.76
C VAL A 62 -8.35 -18.02 5.45
N ASP A 63 -8.61 -19.31 5.41
CA ASP A 63 -9.15 -19.93 4.22
C ASP A 63 -10.57 -19.38 4.06
N VAL A 64 -10.65 -18.23 3.39
CA VAL A 64 -11.91 -17.51 3.20
C VAL A 64 -12.77 -18.39 2.32
N PRO A 65 -13.95 -18.81 2.80
CA PRO A 65 -14.87 -19.60 1.99
C PRO A 65 -15.14 -18.93 0.65
N LYS A 66 -15.08 -19.71 -0.43
CA LYS A 66 -15.36 -19.20 -1.75
C LYS A 66 -16.85 -18.80 -1.85
N PRO A 67 -17.17 -17.65 -2.48
CA PRO A 67 -18.54 -17.26 -2.80
C PRO A 67 -19.24 -18.30 -3.67
N ASN A 68 -20.57 -18.30 -3.59
CA ASN A 68 -21.41 -19.07 -4.51
C ASN A 68 -21.39 -18.45 -5.91
N GLU A 69 -21.48 -19.30 -6.93
CA GLU A 69 -21.57 -18.89 -8.32
C GLU A 69 -22.96 -18.33 -8.66
N PHE A 70 -23.01 -17.38 -9.60
CA PHE A 70 -24.25 -16.77 -10.07
C PHE A 70 -24.54 -17.14 -11.53
N LYS A 71 -25.69 -17.78 -11.75
CA LYS A 71 -26.15 -18.29 -13.05
C LYS A 71 -26.86 -17.26 -13.93
N GLY A 72 -27.18 -16.08 -13.40
CA GLY A 72 -28.00 -15.09 -14.10
C GLY A 72 -29.50 -15.18 -13.79
N THR A 73 -29.88 -15.68 -12.61
CA THR A 73 -31.27 -15.70 -12.16
C THR A 73 -31.81 -14.27 -12.09
N ARG A 74 -32.99 -14.02 -12.68
CA ARG A 74 -33.66 -12.71 -12.66
C ARG A 74 -34.42 -12.46 -11.35
N SER A 75 -33.75 -12.66 -10.23
CA SER A 75 -34.25 -12.46 -8.88
C SER A 75 -33.40 -11.40 -8.20
N ILE A 76 -34.03 -10.32 -7.75
CA ILE A 76 -33.34 -9.22 -7.04
C ILE A 76 -32.60 -9.77 -5.82
N ARG A 77 -33.26 -10.68 -5.08
CA ARG A 77 -32.69 -11.34 -3.91
C ARG A 77 -31.40 -12.10 -4.25
N ASP A 78 -31.39 -12.83 -5.36
CA ASP A 78 -30.23 -13.66 -5.73
C ASP A 78 -29.06 -12.79 -6.22
N VAL A 79 -29.37 -11.70 -6.91
CA VAL A 79 -28.38 -10.68 -7.30
C VAL A 79 -27.78 -10.01 -6.08
N ASP A 80 -28.61 -9.57 -5.13
CA ASP A 80 -28.14 -8.93 -3.89
C ASP A 80 -27.29 -9.89 -3.05
N ASN A 81 -27.72 -11.15 -2.92
CA ASN A 81 -26.96 -12.18 -2.21
C ASN A 81 -25.59 -12.43 -2.83
N PHE A 82 -25.51 -12.48 -4.18
CA PHE A 82 -24.24 -12.64 -4.89
C PHE A 82 -23.32 -11.45 -4.66
N LEU A 83 -23.82 -10.22 -4.87
CA LEU A 83 -23.04 -8.99 -4.70
C LEU A 83 -22.54 -8.81 -3.27
N TRP A 84 -23.39 -9.12 -2.28
CA TRP A 84 -23.00 -9.07 -0.88
C TRP A 84 -21.91 -10.11 -0.57
N GLY A 85 -22.10 -11.36 -1.00
CA GLY A 85 -21.14 -12.44 -0.75
C GLY A 85 -19.77 -12.20 -1.38
N ILE A 86 -19.72 -11.73 -2.63
CA ILE A 86 -18.45 -11.46 -3.33
C ILE A 86 -17.71 -10.27 -2.70
N GLU A 87 -18.42 -9.24 -2.23
CA GLU A 87 -17.79 -8.08 -1.55
C GLU A 87 -17.23 -8.46 -0.18
N GLN A 88 -17.89 -9.35 0.58
CA GLN A 88 -17.32 -9.89 1.83
C GLN A 88 -16.06 -10.72 1.56
N TYR A 89 -16.06 -11.52 0.50
CA TYR A 89 -14.88 -12.26 0.08
C TYR A 89 -13.70 -11.33 -0.26
N PHE A 90 -13.95 -10.24 -0.98
CA PHE A 90 -12.90 -9.24 -1.26
C PHE A 90 -12.35 -8.60 0.00
N ARG A 91 -13.22 -8.22 0.95
CA ARG A 91 -12.79 -7.66 2.25
C ARG A 91 -11.92 -8.64 3.02
N ALA A 92 -12.32 -9.91 3.09
CA ALA A 92 -11.59 -10.94 3.80
C ALA A 92 -10.25 -11.31 3.12
N LYS A 93 -10.18 -11.27 1.78
CA LYS A 93 -8.94 -11.49 1.00
C LYS A 93 -8.07 -10.24 0.86
N GLY A 94 -8.53 -9.06 1.28
CA GLY A 94 -7.80 -7.80 1.13
C GLY A 94 -7.74 -7.29 -0.32
N ILE A 95 -8.67 -7.69 -1.18
CA ILE A 95 -8.75 -7.22 -2.57
C ILE A 95 -9.40 -5.84 -2.58
N MET A 96 -8.62 -4.80 -2.87
CA MET A 96 -9.08 -3.40 -2.86
C MET A 96 -9.21 -2.78 -4.25
N GLU A 97 -8.39 -3.20 -5.21
CA GLU A 97 -8.39 -2.62 -6.55
C GLU A 97 -9.63 -3.01 -7.34
N ASP A 98 -10.37 -2.01 -7.84
CA ASP A 98 -11.64 -2.21 -8.56
C ASP A 98 -11.49 -3.09 -9.80
N VAL A 99 -10.40 -2.94 -10.55
CA VAL A 99 -10.11 -3.77 -11.73
C VAL A 99 -9.97 -5.24 -11.33
N THR A 100 -9.27 -5.52 -10.23
CA THR A 100 -9.10 -6.87 -9.68
C THR A 100 -10.41 -7.41 -9.12
N LYS A 101 -11.20 -6.58 -8.42
CA LYS A 101 -12.54 -6.95 -7.93
C LYS A 101 -13.46 -7.35 -9.08
N VAL A 102 -13.58 -6.52 -10.11
CA VAL A 102 -14.42 -6.80 -11.29
C VAL A 102 -13.98 -8.08 -12.00
N THR A 103 -12.67 -8.22 -12.22
CA THR A 103 -12.11 -9.42 -12.89
C THR A 103 -12.34 -10.68 -12.05
N THR A 104 -12.22 -10.60 -10.73
CA THR A 104 -12.44 -11.74 -9.83
C THR A 104 -13.92 -12.07 -9.71
N ALA A 105 -14.81 -11.08 -9.58
CA ALA A 105 -16.26 -11.29 -9.53
C ALA A 105 -16.76 -11.99 -10.80
N ALA A 106 -16.19 -11.65 -11.96
CA ALA A 106 -16.49 -12.29 -13.22
C ALA A 106 -16.17 -13.80 -13.24
N MET A 107 -15.21 -14.26 -12.44
CA MET A 107 -14.88 -15.69 -12.32
C MET A 107 -15.98 -16.50 -11.62
N TYR A 108 -16.87 -15.85 -10.88
CA TYR A 108 -18.00 -16.47 -10.19
C TYR A 108 -19.32 -16.32 -10.97
N LEU A 109 -19.27 -15.75 -12.18
CA LEU A 109 -20.41 -15.77 -13.10
C LEU A 109 -20.36 -17.05 -13.92
N ILE A 110 -21.52 -17.71 -14.05
CA ILE A 110 -21.67 -18.91 -14.88
C ILE A 110 -22.93 -18.79 -15.76
N ASP A 111 -23.11 -19.73 -16.68
CA ASP A 111 -24.26 -19.82 -17.58
C ASP A 111 -24.59 -18.48 -18.27
N VAL A 112 -25.83 -18.01 -18.11
CA VAL A 112 -26.37 -16.82 -18.78
C VAL A 112 -25.64 -15.55 -18.33
N ALA A 113 -25.27 -15.45 -17.06
CA ALA A 113 -24.53 -14.31 -16.54
C ALA A 113 -23.13 -14.21 -17.16
N LEU A 114 -22.42 -15.33 -17.29
CA LEU A 114 -21.09 -15.36 -17.90
C LEU A 114 -21.14 -14.97 -19.38
N LEU A 115 -22.12 -15.47 -20.13
CA LEU A 115 -22.30 -15.12 -21.54
C LEU A 115 -22.57 -13.63 -21.74
N TRP A 116 -23.46 -13.06 -20.92
CA TRP A 116 -23.75 -11.64 -20.95
C TRP A 116 -22.50 -10.80 -20.63
N TRP A 117 -21.75 -11.17 -19.58
CA TRP A 117 -20.53 -10.48 -19.19
C TRP A 117 -19.48 -10.50 -20.30
N ARG A 118 -19.23 -11.65 -20.93
CA ARG A 118 -18.28 -11.77 -22.05
C ARG A 118 -18.61 -10.80 -23.18
N ARG A 119 -19.89 -10.75 -23.59
CA ARG A 119 -20.36 -9.83 -24.64
C ARG A 119 -20.18 -8.37 -24.23
N ARG A 120 -20.56 -8.01 -23.00
CA ARG A 120 -20.42 -6.64 -22.51
C ARG A 120 -18.96 -6.19 -22.41
N SER A 121 -18.06 -7.06 -21.95
CA SER A 121 -16.63 -6.77 -21.85
C SER A 121 -15.96 -6.65 -23.22
N THR A 122 -16.42 -7.39 -24.23
CA THR A 122 -15.94 -7.17 -25.61
C THR A 122 -16.43 -5.84 -26.16
N ASP A 123 -17.69 -5.47 -25.94
CA ASP A 123 -18.26 -4.23 -26.47
C ASP A 123 -17.55 -2.99 -25.89
N VAL A 124 -17.25 -2.98 -24.58
CA VAL A 124 -16.52 -1.88 -23.92
C VAL A 124 -15.10 -1.72 -24.46
N ARG A 125 -14.40 -2.83 -24.76
CA ARG A 125 -13.03 -2.79 -25.31
C ARG A 125 -12.97 -2.31 -26.76
N HIS A 126 -14.06 -2.43 -27.51
CA HIS A 126 -14.13 -2.06 -28.93
C HIS A 126 -14.86 -0.72 -29.16
N GLY A 127 -15.10 0.08 -28.10
CA GLY A 127 -15.69 1.42 -28.22
C GLY A 127 -17.22 1.44 -28.42
N GLY A 128 -17.95 0.39 -28.01
CA GLY A 128 -19.38 0.24 -28.22
C GLY A 128 -20.28 1.10 -27.30
N THR A 129 -20.87 2.12 -27.92
CA THR A 129 -22.13 2.85 -27.67
C THR A 129 -22.64 3.00 -26.22
N LYS A 130 -22.67 4.26 -25.77
CA LYS A 130 -23.58 4.76 -24.73
C LYS A 130 -25.01 4.39 -25.14
N ILE A 131 -25.70 3.61 -24.31
CA ILE A 131 -27.16 3.48 -24.35
C ILE A 131 -27.74 4.68 -23.60
#